data_AF-A0A2V7HIB6-F1
#
_entry.id   AF-A0A2V7HIB6-F1
#
_cell.length_a   1.000
_cell.length_b   1.000
_cell.length_c   1.000
_cell.angle_alpha   90.00
_cell.angle_beta   90.00
_cell.angle_gamma   90.00
#
_symmetry.space_group_name_H-M   'P 1'
#
loop_
_entity.id
_entity.type
_entity.pdbx_description
1 polymer ?
#
loop_
_entity_poly.entity_id
_entity_poly.type
_entity_poly.pdbx_seq_one_letter_code
_entity_poly.pdbx_strand_id
1 'polypeptide(L)' 'VLIAVSAAHRGDAFEACRYAIDTLKRTVPVWKKEHFEDGEVWVGLQGG' A
#
# COMPACT_ATOMS: atom_id res chain seq x y z
N VAL A 1 4.39 4.97 3.70
CA VAL A 1 4.88 4.68 2.33
C VAL A 1 4.77 5.96 1.51
N LEU A 2 5.78 6.27 0.71
CA LEU A 2 5.79 7.36 -0.26
C LEU A 2 6.06 6.77 -1.66
N ILE A 3 5.30 7.20 -2.66
CA ILE A 3 5.48 6.85 -4.06
C ILE A 3 5.51 8.16 -4.85
N ALA A 4 6.57 8.37 -5.62
CA ALA A 4 6.74 9.55 -6.46
C ALA A 4 6.94 9.10 -7.91
N VAL A 5 6.21 9.72 -8.82
CA VAL A 5 6.24 9.41 -10.26
C VAL A 5 6.30 10.72 -11.04
N SER A 6 7.14 10.76 -12.07
CA SER A 6 7.24 11.86 -13.02
C SER A 6 6.90 11.38 -14.42
N ALA A 7 6.12 12.16 -15.16
CA ALA A 7 5.83 11.94 -16.57
C ALA A 7 5.67 13.28 -17.30
N ALA A 8 5.77 13.29 -18.64
CA ALA A 8 5.63 14.49 -19.45
C ALA A 8 4.25 15.14 -19.33
N HIS A 9 3.22 14.33 -19.10
CA HIS A 9 1.86 14.78 -18.86
C HIS A 9 1.32 14.18 -17.57
N ARG A 10 0.47 14.95 -16.87
CA ARG A 10 -0.05 14.56 -15.55
C ARG A 10 -0.84 13.25 -15.55
N GLY A 11 -1.49 12.90 -16.67
CA GLY A 11 -2.30 11.69 -16.79
C GLY A 11 -1.49 10.44 -16.47
N ASP A 12 -0.40 10.23 -17.20
CA ASP A 12 0.48 9.06 -17.04
C ASP A 12 1.06 9.00 -15.62
N ALA A 13 1.42 10.14 -15.03
CA ALA A 13 1.95 10.18 -13.66
C ALA A 13 0.92 9.71 -12.63
N PHE A 14 -0.35 10.12 -12.77
CA PHE A 14 -1.42 9.67 -11.89
C PHE A 14 -1.75 8.19 -12.07
N GLU A 15 -1.84 7.73 -13.32
CA GLU A 15 -2.12 6.33 -13.61
C GLU A 15 -1.02 5.40 -13.07
N ALA A 16 0.24 5.72 -13.32
CA ALA A 16 1.36 4.92 -12.84
C ALA A 16 1.50 4.95 -11.30
N CYS A 17 1.28 6.09 -10.66
CA CYS A 17 1.31 6.19 -9.20
C CYS A 17 0.21 5.33 -8.55
N ARG A 18 -1.00 5.35 -9.14
CA ARG A 18 -2.11 4.48 -8.71
C ARG A 18 -1.79 3.00 -8.88
N TYR A 19 -1.30 2.63 -10.06
CA TYR A 19 -0.89 1.25 -10.32
C TYR A 19 0.16 0.76 -9.32
N ALA A 20 1.13 1.61 -8.98
CA ALA A 20 2.21 1.27 -8.06
C ALA A 20 1.68 1.02 -6.64
N ILE A 21 0.80 1.87 -6.10
CA ILE A 21 0.25 1.65 -4.75
C ILE A 21 -0.65 0.41 -4.70
N ASP A 22 -1.49 0.19 -5.72
CA ASP A 22 -2.40 -0.96 -5.78
C ASP A 22 -1.61 -2.27 -5.85
N THR A 23 -0.55 -2.30 -6.68
CA THR A 23 0.33 -3.47 -6.80
C THR A 23 1.10 -3.71 -5.51
N LEU A 24 1.66 -2.67 -4.89
CA LEU A 24 2.38 -2.77 -3.63
C LEU A 24 1.49 -3.37 -2.54
N LYS A 25 0.27 -2.86 -2.40
CA LYS A 25 -0.68 -3.32 -1.38
C LYS A 25 -1.19 -4.74 -1.62
N ARG A 26 -1.14 -5.24 -2.85
CA ARG A 26 -1.51 -6.63 -3.19
C ARG A 26 -0.37 -7.63 -3.02
N THR A 27 0.86 -7.22 -3.30
CA THR A 27 1.98 -8.17 -3.51
C THR A 27 3.04 -8.10 -2.43
N VAL A 28 3.18 -6.96 -1.75
CA VAL A 28 4.17 -6.81 -0.69
C VAL A 28 3.53 -7.22 0.63
N PRO A 29 4.08 -8.25 1.31
CA PRO A 29 3.55 -8.69 2.60
C PRO A 29 3.88 -7.65 3.68
N VAL A 30 2.89 -6.81 4.00
CA VAL A 30 2.99 -5.79 5.06
C VAL A 30 1.83 -5.99 6.03
N TRP A 31 2.15 -5.95 7.32
CA TRP A 31 1.18 -6.02 8.41
C TRP A 31 1.31 -4.80 9.31
N LYS A 32 0.18 -4.35 9.82
CA LYS A 32 0.05 -3.32 10.85
C LYS A 32 -0.36 -4.02 12.15
N LYS A 33 0.37 -3.76 13.22
CA LYS A 33 -0.05 -4.16 14.56
C LYS A 33 -0.97 -3.08 15.12
N GLU A 34 -2.18 -3.48 15.47
CA GLU A 34 -3.15 -2.60 16.12
C GLU A 34 -3.22 -2.96 17.61
N HIS A 35 -3.20 -1.92 18.45
CA HIS A 35 -3.25 -2.04 19.90
C HIS A 35 -4.58 -1.46 20.38
N PHE A 36 -5.30 -2.23 21.18
CA PHE A 36 -6.57 -1.89 21.81
C PHE A 36 -6.44 -2.01 23.32
N GLU A 37 -7.44 -1.52 24.07
CA GLU A 37 -7.42 -1.59 25.54
C GLU A 37 -7.42 -3.03 26.08
N ASP A 38 -7.97 -3.96 25.31
CA ASP A 38 -8.15 -5.37 25.64
C ASP A 38 -7.17 -6.32 24.94
N GLY A 39 -6.27 -5.82 24.09
CA GLY A 39 -5.27 -6.65 23.42
C GLY A 39 -4.65 -6.06 22.16
N GLU A 40 -4.07 -6.94 21.34
CA GLU A 40 -3.39 -6.57 20.11
C GLU A 40 -3.67 -7.57 18.99
N VAL A 41 -3.73 -7.07 17.75
CA VAL A 41 -3.97 -7.89 16.56
C VAL A 41 -3.08 -7.44 15.39
N TRP A 42 -2.66 -8.39 14.57
CA TRP A 42 -1.98 -8.10 13.31
C TRP A 42 -3.00 -8.06 12.17
N VAL A 43 -3.06 -6.91 11.48
CA VAL A 43 -3.92 -6.69 10.31
C VAL A 43 -3.03 -6.54 9.08
N GLY A 44 -3.32 -7.29 8.02
CA GLY A 44 -2.56 -7.22 6.77
C GLY A 44 -3.07 -8.26 5.79
N LEU A 45 -2.30 -8.51 4.72
CA LEU A 45 -2.59 -9.60 3.79
C LEU A 45 -2.68 -10.93 4.57
N GLN A 46 -3.89 -11.46 4.69
CA GLN A 46 -4.17 -12.82 5.14
C GLN A 46 -4.29 -13.69 3.88
N GLY A 47 -3.21 -14.38 3.53
CA GLY A 47 -3.18 -15.22 2.33
C GLY A 47 -1.77 -15.61 1.93
N GLY A 48 -1.28 -16.68 2.53
CA GLY A 48 -0.76 -17.82 1.80
C GLY A 48 -1.79 -18.94 1.93
#